data_AF-A0A936WZA9-F1
#
_entry.id   AF-A0A936WZA9-F1
#
_cell.length_a   1.000
_cell.length_b   1.000
_cell.length_c   1.000
_cell.angle_alpha   90.00
_cell.angle_beta   90.00
_cell.angle_gamma   90.00
#
_symmetry.space_group_name_H-M   'P 1'
#
loop_
_entity.id
_entity.type
_entity.pdbx_description
1 polymer ?
#
loop_
_entity_poly.entity_id
_entity_poly.type
_entity_poly.pdbx_seq_one_letter_code
_entity_poly.pdbx_strand_id
1 'polypeptide(L)'
;MEKKPFFACFLFIVSAFLLSQCTGGDTPSSSAILSKPPYKSLTDSIRDFPDKVELYLSRGLLLSQNNQHQLANPDYLKAWQLQPSEGVALEYAANLLLINKADDAILFLKDCQVKFPATLEFSRRLSEVYAGMGRRKEALAEYEKMIAQDSLDFMAWYEKGLLLHRLEDTAAAISALERSYRIQPLNYTGLALANLYSYQKNPKLLAVCDDIPEKR
;
A
#
# COMPACT_ATOMS: atom_id res chain seq x y z
N MET A 1 58.08 52.45 -16.14
CA MET A 1 57.34 53.73 -16.05
C MET A 1 55.95 53.48 -16.61
N GLU A 2 54.95 53.41 -15.72
CA GLU A 2 53.71 54.24 -15.75
C GLU A 2 52.70 53.81 -16.84
N LYS A 3 51.37 53.71 -16.67
CA LYS A 3 50.36 53.84 -15.60
C LYS A 3 49.07 53.14 -16.15
N LYS A 4 48.19 52.67 -15.27
CA LYS A 4 46.86 52.03 -15.49
C LYS A 4 45.79 53.03 -16.07
N PRO A 5 44.45 52.79 -15.99
CA PRO A 5 43.49 51.80 -16.56
C PRO A 5 42.25 52.47 -17.26
N PHE A 6 41.30 51.74 -17.88
CA PHE A 6 39.89 52.19 -18.10
C PHE A 6 39.01 51.00 -18.55
N PHE A 7 38.09 50.46 -17.74
CA PHE A 7 36.66 50.81 -17.52
C PHE A 7 35.66 50.16 -18.49
N ALA A 8 34.53 49.75 -17.88
CA ALA A 8 33.48 48.86 -18.36
C ALA A 8 32.64 49.39 -19.53
N CYS A 9 31.99 48.47 -20.25
CA CYS A 9 30.74 48.74 -20.97
C CYS A 9 29.76 47.57 -20.78
N PHE A 10 28.79 47.81 -19.91
CA PHE A 10 27.56 47.05 -19.74
C PHE A 10 26.63 47.40 -20.92
N LEU A 11 26.10 46.41 -21.63
CA LEU A 11 24.98 46.63 -22.56
C LEU A 11 23.95 45.51 -22.36
N PHE A 12 22.88 45.88 -21.67
CA PHE A 12 21.64 45.14 -21.50
C PHE A 12 20.97 44.94 -22.87
N ILE A 13 20.63 43.71 -23.23
CA ILE A 13 19.58 43.42 -24.21
C ILE A 13 18.55 42.54 -23.49
N VAL A 14 17.43 43.17 -23.18
CA VAL A 14 16.18 42.52 -22.78
C VAL A 14 15.42 42.23 -24.06
N SER A 15 15.12 40.95 -24.34
CA SER A 15 14.08 40.61 -25.29
C SER A 15 13.33 39.35 -24.85
N ALA A 16 12.13 39.62 -24.37
CA ALA A 16 10.98 38.77 -24.18
C ALA A 16 11.00 37.42 -24.94
N PHE A 17 10.84 36.33 -24.19
CA PHE A 17 10.26 35.11 -24.72
C PHE A 17 8.88 34.88 -24.11
N LEU A 18 7.95 34.57 -24.98
CA LEU A 18 6.51 34.66 -24.83
C LEU A 18 5.94 33.62 -23.85
N LEU A 19 4.85 34.07 -23.22
CA LEU A 19 3.90 33.33 -22.39
C LEU A 19 3.53 31.98 -23.01
N SER A 20 3.88 30.89 -22.33
CA SER A 20 3.10 29.67 -22.40
C SER A 20 1.97 29.81 -21.37
N GLN A 21 0.77 30.08 -21.84
CA GLN A 21 -0.43 29.90 -21.02
C GLN A 21 -0.63 28.40 -20.85
N CYS A 22 -0.21 27.86 -19.71
CA CYS A 22 -0.86 26.68 -19.16
C CYS A 22 -2.11 27.15 -18.43
N THR A 23 -3.26 26.73 -18.91
CA THR A 23 -4.52 26.74 -18.17
C THR A 23 -4.36 25.91 -16.90
N GLY A 24 -3.86 26.54 -15.83
CA GLY A 24 -3.91 26.01 -14.49
C GLY A 24 -5.35 26.13 -14.03
N GLY A 25 -6.09 25.01 -14.03
CA GLY A 25 -7.28 24.95 -13.18
C GLY A 25 -6.82 25.20 -11.75
N ASP A 26 -7.35 26.26 -11.13
CA ASP A 26 -7.03 26.67 -9.77
C ASP A 26 -7.38 25.56 -8.78
N THR A 27 -6.44 24.64 -8.57
CA THR A 27 -6.51 23.70 -7.45
C THR A 27 -6.26 24.51 -6.19
N PRO A 28 -7.21 24.55 -5.24
CA PRO A 28 -7.02 25.32 -4.01
C PRO A 28 -5.76 24.83 -3.30
N SER A 29 -4.91 25.77 -2.83
CA SER A 29 -3.77 25.44 -1.97
C SER A 29 -4.20 24.52 -0.83
N SER A 30 -3.33 23.57 -0.45
CA SER A 30 -3.57 22.67 0.70
C SER A 30 -4.01 23.43 1.94
N SER A 31 -3.40 24.59 2.22
CA SER A 31 -3.77 25.47 3.32
C SER A 31 -5.21 25.99 3.24
N ALA A 32 -5.69 26.31 2.04
CA ALA A 32 -7.04 26.83 1.81
C ALA A 32 -8.13 25.77 1.99
N ILE A 33 -7.81 24.50 1.72
CA ILE A 33 -8.70 23.36 1.97
C ILE A 33 -8.75 23.07 3.48
N LEU A 34 -7.57 22.95 4.11
CA LEU A 34 -7.47 22.60 5.53
C LEU A 34 -8.03 23.67 6.47
N SER A 35 -8.18 24.91 6.02
CA SER A 35 -8.76 26.01 6.79
C SER A 35 -10.30 26.07 6.76
N LYS A 36 -10.97 25.17 6.03
CA LYS A 36 -12.43 25.14 5.89
C LYS A 36 -13.04 23.88 6.52
N PRO A 37 -14.33 23.87 6.91
CA PRO A 37 -15.02 22.64 7.29
C PRO A 37 -14.94 21.59 6.16
N PRO A 38 -14.83 20.29 6.48
CA PRO A 38 -14.85 19.72 7.84
C PRO A 38 -13.47 19.72 8.54
N TYR A 39 -12.39 20.16 7.90
CA TYR A 39 -11.01 20.01 8.40
C TYR A 39 -10.58 21.09 9.39
N LYS A 40 -11.19 22.28 9.34
CA LYS A 40 -10.78 23.46 10.12
C LYS A 40 -10.58 23.16 11.61
N SER A 41 -11.54 22.47 12.25
CA SER A 41 -11.48 22.18 13.69
C SER A 41 -10.26 21.35 14.07
N LEU A 42 -9.95 20.32 13.29
CA LEU A 42 -8.76 19.49 13.47
C LEU A 42 -7.49 20.28 13.15
N THR A 43 -7.50 21.11 12.12
CA THR A 43 -6.37 21.98 11.76
C THR A 43 -6.03 22.98 12.85
N ASP A 44 -7.03 23.60 13.48
CA ASP A 44 -6.81 24.51 14.61
C ASP A 44 -6.32 23.74 15.84
N SER A 45 -6.93 22.59 16.15
CA SER A 45 -6.48 21.72 17.25
C SER A 45 -5.02 21.26 17.08
N ILE A 46 -4.59 20.92 15.86
CA ILE A 46 -3.19 20.55 15.57
C ILE A 46 -2.23 21.72 15.81
N ARG A 47 -2.67 22.96 15.56
CA ARG A 47 -1.85 24.15 15.82
C ARG A 47 -1.61 24.32 17.32
N ASP A 48 -2.65 24.09 18.13
CA ASP A 48 -2.59 24.26 19.57
C ASP A 48 -1.91 23.07 20.28
N PHE A 49 -2.04 21.87 19.71
CA PHE A 49 -1.53 20.60 20.25
C PHE A 49 -0.74 19.77 19.20
N PRO A 50 0.44 20.23 18.77
CA PRO A 50 1.17 19.66 17.64
C PRO A 50 1.85 18.31 17.91
N ASP A 51 1.76 17.80 19.14
CA ASP A 51 2.32 16.52 19.58
C ASP A 51 1.27 15.41 19.71
N LYS A 52 -0.02 15.72 19.50
CA LYS A 52 -1.12 14.74 19.61
C LYS A 52 -1.28 13.94 18.34
N VAL A 53 -0.86 12.67 18.41
CA VAL A 53 -0.94 11.68 17.32
C VAL A 53 -2.37 11.55 16.79
N GLU A 54 -3.36 11.53 17.69
CA GLU A 54 -4.77 11.30 17.37
C GLU A 54 -5.34 12.42 16.49
N LEU A 55 -4.84 13.65 16.61
CA LEU A 55 -5.31 14.77 15.79
C LEU A 55 -4.88 14.62 14.33
N TYR A 56 -3.61 14.26 14.11
CA TYR A 56 -3.10 13.97 12.78
C TYR A 56 -3.80 12.74 12.18
N LEU A 57 -3.92 11.66 12.95
CA LEU A 57 -4.61 10.46 12.47
C LEU A 57 -6.08 10.75 12.11
N SER A 58 -6.80 11.50 12.95
CA SER A 58 -8.19 11.88 12.68
C SER A 58 -8.33 12.74 11.43
N ARG A 59 -7.43 13.71 11.23
CA ARG A 59 -7.47 14.57 10.04
C ARG A 59 -7.06 13.81 8.78
N GLY A 60 -6.04 12.96 8.86
CA GLY A 60 -5.64 12.07 7.77
C GLY A 60 -6.77 11.14 7.33
N LEU A 61 -7.45 10.49 8.29
CA LEU A 61 -8.62 9.65 8.03
C LEU A 61 -9.77 10.44 7.39
N LEU A 62 -10.11 11.61 7.92
CA LEU A 62 -11.17 12.46 7.37
C LEU A 62 -10.84 12.94 5.94
N LEU A 63 -9.58 13.29 5.68
CA LEU A 63 -9.10 13.63 4.35
C LEU A 63 -9.21 12.43 3.41
N SER A 64 -8.79 11.24 3.87
CA SER A 64 -8.87 9.99 3.10
C SER A 64 -10.30 9.61 2.76
N GLN A 65 -11.24 9.71 3.71
CA GLN A 65 -12.68 9.49 3.49
C GLN A 65 -13.27 10.42 2.43
N ASN A 66 -12.71 11.62 2.29
CA ASN A 66 -13.09 12.61 1.29
C ASN A 66 -12.25 12.53 0.00
N ASN A 67 -11.57 11.40 -0.23
CA ASN A 67 -10.69 11.13 -1.38
C ASN A 67 -9.51 12.11 -1.53
N GLN A 68 -9.11 12.79 -0.44
CA GLN A 68 -7.99 13.73 -0.40
C GLN A 68 -6.70 13.05 0.08
N HIS A 69 -6.37 11.87 -0.48
CA HIS A 69 -5.23 11.04 -0.04
C HIS A 69 -3.87 11.74 -0.12
N GLN A 70 -3.68 12.61 -1.11
CA GLN A 70 -2.47 13.44 -1.24
C GLN A 70 -2.31 14.41 -0.05
N LEU A 71 -3.41 14.99 0.43
CA LEU A 71 -3.42 15.88 1.58
C LEU A 71 -3.36 15.12 2.91
N ALA A 72 -3.88 13.89 2.95
CA ALA A 72 -3.81 13.01 4.12
C ALA A 72 -2.39 12.49 4.39
N ASN A 73 -1.59 12.30 3.34
CA ASN A 73 -0.24 11.75 3.42
C ASN A 73 0.67 12.38 4.50
N PRO A 74 0.84 13.73 4.57
CA PRO A 74 1.66 14.35 5.60
C PRO A 74 1.13 14.12 7.03
N ASP A 75 -0.17 13.97 7.21
CA ASP A 75 -0.77 13.71 8.53
C ASP A 75 -0.44 12.30 9.00
N TYR A 76 -0.59 11.28 8.14
CA TYR A 76 -0.20 9.91 8.46
C TYR A 76 1.30 9.80 8.76
N LEU A 77 2.14 10.45 7.95
CA LEU A 77 3.58 10.48 8.18
C LEU A 77 3.91 11.15 9.52
N LYS A 78 3.26 12.28 9.85
CA LYS A 78 3.50 12.98 11.11
C LYS A 78 3.03 12.16 12.31
N ALA A 79 1.87 11.50 12.21
CA ALA A 79 1.37 10.59 13.23
C ALA A 79 2.38 9.46 13.48
N TRP A 80 2.92 8.84 12.43
CA TRP A 80 3.95 7.81 12.52
C TRP A 80 5.23 8.32 13.20
N GLN A 81 5.70 9.51 12.84
CA GLN A 81 6.90 10.11 13.42
C GLN A 81 6.75 10.44 14.90
N LEU A 82 5.54 10.85 15.33
CA LEU A 82 5.25 11.14 16.74
C LEU A 82 5.17 9.85 17.56
N GLN A 83 4.44 8.85 17.05
CA GLN A 83 4.31 7.56 17.72
C GLN A 83 4.14 6.42 16.70
N PRO A 84 5.22 5.66 16.45
CA PRO A 84 5.12 4.45 15.66
C PRO A 84 4.19 3.43 16.31
N SER A 85 3.16 3.01 15.59
CA SER A 85 2.23 1.94 16.01
C SER A 85 1.76 1.16 14.80
N GLU A 86 1.30 -0.07 15.02
CA GLU A 86 0.81 -0.94 13.94
C GLU A 86 -0.36 -0.30 13.18
N GLY A 87 -1.34 0.27 13.90
CA GLY A 87 -2.49 0.94 13.28
C GLY A 87 -2.09 2.11 12.39
N VAL A 88 -1.23 3.01 12.88
CA VAL A 88 -0.76 4.16 12.09
C VAL A 88 0.06 3.71 10.89
N ALA A 89 0.88 2.67 11.04
CA ALA A 89 1.65 2.11 9.92
C ALA A 89 0.75 1.56 8.81
N LEU A 90 -0.30 0.81 9.16
CA LEU A 90 -1.22 0.24 8.17
C LEU A 90 -1.97 1.33 7.41
N GLU A 91 -2.47 2.35 8.12
CA GLU A 91 -3.11 3.51 7.50
C GLU A 91 -2.17 4.26 6.56
N TYR A 92 -0.92 4.50 7.00
CA TYR A 92 0.05 5.21 6.18
C TYR A 92 0.45 4.41 4.93
N ALA A 93 0.71 3.11 5.07
CA ALA A 93 1.02 2.23 3.96
C ALA A 93 -0.12 2.17 2.95
N ALA A 94 -1.38 2.07 3.42
CA ALA A 94 -2.56 2.10 2.55
C ALA A 94 -2.67 3.44 1.80
N ASN A 95 -2.43 4.57 2.48
CA ASN A 95 -2.46 5.88 1.85
C ASN A 95 -1.39 6.02 0.75
N LEU A 96 -0.17 5.51 0.98
CA LEU A 96 0.91 5.52 -0.03
C LEU A 96 0.47 4.80 -1.33
N LEU A 97 -0.27 3.70 -1.22
CA LEU A 97 -0.81 2.98 -2.38
C LEU A 97 -1.89 3.80 -3.09
N LEU A 98 -2.80 4.44 -2.34
CA LEU A 98 -3.88 5.28 -2.91
C LEU A 98 -3.34 6.50 -3.68
N ILE A 99 -2.14 6.98 -3.34
CA ILE A 99 -1.46 8.07 -4.06
C ILE A 99 -0.44 7.57 -5.10
N ASN A 100 -0.52 6.30 -5.50
CA ASN A 100 0.33 5.66 -6.50
C ASN A 100 1.83 5.67 -6.16
N LYS A 101 2.18 5.60 -4.87
CA LYS A 101 3.56 5.52 -4.37
C LYS A 101 3.88 4.12 -3.86
N ALA A 102 3.78 3.14 -4.75
CA ALA A 102 3.98 1.73 -4.40
C ALA A 102 5.41 1.41 -3.93
N ASP A 103 6.44 2.03 -4.53
CA ASP A 103 7.82 1.84 -4.10
C ASP A 103 8.09 2.40 -2.69
N ASP A 104 7.54 3.59 -2.37
CA ASP A 104 7.60 4.16 -1.03
C ASP A 104 6.88 3.24 -0.02
N ALA A 105 5.72 2.69 -0.40
CA ALA A 105 4.98 1.74 0.44
C ALA A 105 5.78 0.47 0.71
N ILE A 106 6.49 -0.07 -0.29
CA ILE A 106 7.37 -1.25 -0.12
C ILE A 106 8.49 -0.96 0.88
N LEU A 107 9.17 0.18 0.74
CA LEU A 107 10.27 0.55 1.65
C LEU A 107 9.75 0.74 3.07
N PHE A 108 8.61 1.42 3.21
CA PHE A 108 7.98 1.66 4.50
C PHE A 108 7.51 0.36 5.16
N LEU A 109 6.84 -0.53 4.43
CA LEU A 109 6.38 -1.83 4.96
C LEU A 109 7.55 -2.73 5.41
N LYS A 110 8.69 -2.67 4.72
CA LYS A 110 9.91 -3.38 5.15
C LYS A 110 10.46 -2.83 6.47
N ASP A 111 10.46 -1.51 6.66
CA ASP A 111 10.82 -0.90 7.95
C ASP A 111 9.85 -1.35 9.06
N CYS A 112 8.56 -1.40 8.76
CA CYS A 112 7.53 -1.90 9.69
C CYS A 112 7.75 -3.37 10.06
N GLN A 113 8.16 -4.25 9.14
CA GLN A 113 8.50 -5.64 9.47
C GLN A 113 9.69 -5.74 10.45
N VAL A 114 10.67 -4.83 10.36
CA VAL A 114 11.79 -4.78 11.30
C VAL A 114 11.35 -4.26 12.66
N LYS A 115 10.49 -3.24 12.69
CA LYS A 115 10.01 -2.62 13.94
C LYS A 115 8.96 -3.48 14.66
N PHE A 116 8.16 -4.24 13.92
CA PHE A 116 7.08 -5.09 14.42
C PHE A 116 7.20 -6.52 13.85
N PRO A 117 8.22 -7.28 14.26
CA PRO A 117 8.53 -8.57 13.65
C PRO A 117 7.48 -9.66 13.89
N ALA A 118 6.59 -9.48 14.87
CA ALA A 118 5.49 -10.42 15.14
C ALA A 118 4.24 -10.14 14.26
N THR A 119 4.18 -9.01 13.57
CA THR A 119 2.98 -8.58 12.85
C THR A 119 2.97 -9.10 11.42
N LEU A 120 2.24 -10.20 11.20
CA LEU A 120 2.07 -10.83 9.88
C LEU A 120 1.40 -9.93 8.84
N GLU A 121 0.60 -8.96 9.28
CA GLU A 121 -0.13 -8.06 8.39
C GLU A 121 0.81 -7.25 7.48
N PHE A 122 2.01 -6.86 7.94
CA PHE A 122 2.97 -6.16 7.07
C PHE A 122 3.48 -7.04 5.94
N SER A 123 3.75 -8.32 6.21
CA SER A 123 4.11 -9.31 5.18
C SER A 123 2.96 -9.53 4.20
N ARG A 124 1.71 -9.57 4.69
CA ARG A 124 0.52 -9.67 3.84
C ARG A 124 0.42 -8.47 2.88
N ARG A 125 0.47 -7.25 3.42
CA ARG A 125 0.44 -6.00 2.61
C ARG A 125 1.58 -5.97 1.60
N LEU A 126 2.79 -6.32 2.01
CA LEU A 126 3.95 -6.33 1.11
C LEU A 126 3.80 -7.36 -0.02
N SER A 127 3.23 -8.53 0.28
CA SER A 127 2.89 -9.56 -0.71
C SER A 127 1.87 -9.05 -1.74
N GLU A 128 0.81 -8.38 -1.28
CA GLU A 128 -0.24 -7.79 -2.13
C GLU A 128 0.35 -6.74 -3.08
N VAL A 129 1.18 -5.84 -2.55
CA VAL A 129 1.83 -4.79 -3.34
C VAL A 129 2.78 -5.39 -4.38
N TYR A 130 3.60 -6.37 -4.00
CA TYR A 130 4.46 -7.07 -4.94
C TYR A 130 3.68 -7.81 -6.02
N ALA A 131 2.60 -8.51 -5.66
CA ALA A 131 1.75 -9.20 -6.63
C ALA A 131 1.10 -8.21 -7.62
N GLY A 132 0.59 -7.08 -7.13
CA GLY A 132 0.00 -6.01 -7.95
C GLY A 132 0.99 -5.38 -8.93
N MET A 133 2.26 -5.29 -8.55
CA MET A 133 3.35 -4.82 -9.42
C MET A 133 3.93 -5.90 -10.35
N GLY A 134 3.41 -7.13 -10.31
CA GLY A 134 3.94 -8.26 -11.08
C GLY A 134 5.27 -8.82 -10.54
N ARG A 135 5.72 -8.38 -9.35
CA ARG A 135 6.91 -8.84 -8.63
C ARG A 135 6.62 -10.14 -7.88
N ARG A 136 6.23 -11.16 -8.64
CA ARG A 136 5.63 -12.40 -8.11
C ARG A 136 6.58 -13.22 -7.23
N LYS A 137 7.89 -13.17 -7.49
CA LYS A 137 8.89 -13.89 -6.68
C LYS A 137 9.00 -13.29 -5.28
N GLU A 138 9.02 -11.97 -5.18
CA GLU A 138 9.05 -11.28 -3.89
C GLU A 138 7.74 -11.49 -3.12
N ALA A 139 6.59 -11.46 -3.81
CA ALA A 139 5.31 -11.80 -3.18
C ALA A 139 5.29 -13.22 -2.61
N LEU A 140 5.81 -14.22 -3.33
CA LEU A 140 5.91 -15.59 -2.81
C LEU A 140 6.82 -15.68 -1.58
N ALA A 141 7.95 -14.97 -1.57
CA ALA A 141 8.87 -14.96 -0.44
C ALA A 141 8.22 -14.38 0.83
N GLU A 142 7.37 -13.36 0.69
CA GLU A 142 6.63 -12.81 1.82
C GLU A 142 5.55 -13.79 2.35
N TYR A 143 4.82 -14.49 1.47
CA TYR A 143 3.92 -15.57 1.92
C TYR A 143 4.65 -16.72 2.61
N GLU A 144 5.85 -17.06 2.16
CA GLU A 144 6.68 -18.09 2.80
C GLU A 144 7.12 -17.69 4.20
N LYS A 145 7.48 -16.41 4.41
CA LYS A 145 7.74 -15.89 5.77
C LYS A 145 6.50 -15.98 6.65
N MET A 146 5.32 -15.61 6.12
CA MET A 146 4.07 -15.70 6.88
C MET A 146 3.79 -17.13 7.33
N ILE A 147 3.90 -18.09 6.40
CA ILE A 147 3.70 -19.53 6.67
C ILE A 147 4.74 -20.08 7.66
N ALA A 148 5.99 -19.60 7.58
CA ALA A 148 7.04 -20.02 8.51
C ALA A 148 6.77 -19.54 9.94
N GLN A 149 6.16 -18.37 10.10
CA GLN A 149 5.79 -17.80 11.39
C GLN A 149 4.46 -18.38 11.93
N ASP A 150 3.45 -18.54 11.06
CA ASP A 150 2.18 -19.21 11.38
C ASP A 150 1.80 -20.20 10.27
N SER A 151 2.10 -21.47 10.51
CA SER A 151 1.80 -22.54 9.56
C SER A 151 0.30 -22.87 9.44
N LEU A 152 -0.53 -22.31 10.33
CA LEU A 152 -1.98 -22.46 10.36
C LEU A 152 -2.71 -21.23 9.80
N ASP A 153 -2.00 -20.23 9.27
CA ASP A 153 -2.61 -19.15 8.51
C ASP A 153 -3.10 -19.69 7.16
N PHE A 154 -4.36 -20.14 7.13
CA PHE A 154 -4.96 -20.70 5.93
C PHE A 154 -5.06 -19.67 4.78
N MET A 155 -5.13 -18.37 5.09
CA MET A 155 -5.17 -17.29 4.09
C MET A 155 -3.82 -17.14 3.40
N ALA A 156 -2.70 -17.22 4.15
CA ALA A 156 -1.37 -17.20 3.56
C ALA A 156 -1.16 -18.37 2.57
N TRP A 157 -1.64 -19.57 2.93
CA TRP A 157 -1.64 -20.72 2.02
C TRP A 157 -2.55 -20.52 0.80
N TYR A 158 -3.73 -19.95 0.98
CA TYR A 158 -4.67 -19.68 -0.10
C TYR A 158 -4.08 -18.71 -1.12
N GLU A 159 -3.58 -17.57 -0.66
CA GLU A 159 -3.01 -16.52 -1.52
C GLU A 159 -1.73 -16.97 -2.21
N LYS A 160 -0.89 -17.76 -1.52
CA LYS A 160 0.26 -18.46 -2.14
C LYS A 160 -0.21 -19.36 -3.28
N GLY A 161 -1.27 -20.14 -3.08
CA GLY A 161 -1.84 -21.02 -4.10
C GLY A 161 -2.34 -20.25 -5.33
N LEU A 162 -3.08 -19.15 -5.13
CA LEU A 162 -3.53 -18.28 -6.23
C LEU A 162 -2.36 -17.66 -6.99
N LEU A 163 -1.33 -17.21 -6.28
CA LEU A 163 -0.14 -16.64 -6.90
C LEU A 163 0.65 -17.67 -7.72
N LEU A 164 0.82 -18.89 -7.20
CA LEU A 164 1.46 -20.00 -7.91
C LEU A 164 0.68 -20.41 -9.16
N HIS A 165 -0.66 -20.41 -9.08
CA HIS A 165 -1.48 -20.68 -10.25
C HIS A 165 -1.29 -19.63 -11.34
N ARG A 166 -1.20 -18.34 -10.98
CA ARG A 166 -0.87 -17.25 -11.92
C ARG A 166 0.56 -17.32 -12.47
N LEU A 167 1.44 -18.09 -11.83
CA LEU A 167 2.79 -18.41 -12.30
C LEU A 167 2.84 -19.70 -13.12
N GLU A 168 1.68 -20.30 -13.42
CA GLU A 168 1.53 -21.56 -14.14
C GLU A 168 2.12 -22.79 -13.43
N ASP A 169 2.61 -22.64 -12.19
CA ASP A 169 2.99 -23.75 -11.31
C ASP A 169 1.75 -24.35 -10.65
N THR A 170 0.97 -25.05 -11.48
CA THR A 170 -0.32 -25.61 -11.07
C THR A 170 -0.16 -26.69 -10.00
N ALA A 171 0.95 -27.44 -10.01
CA ALA A 171 1.22 -28.48 -9.03
C ALA A 171 1.46 -27.89 -7.63
N ALA A 172 2.30 -26.85 -7.53
CA ALA A 172 2.53 -26.16 -6.27
C ALA A 172 1.28 -25.39 -5.81
N ALA A 173 0.52 -24.82 -6.75
CA ALA A 173 -0.75 -24.15 -6.46
C ALA A 173 -1.76 -25.09 -5.79
N ILE A 174 -1.97 -26.29 -6.35
CA ILE A 174 -2.83 -27.32 -5.78
C ILE A 174 -2.35 -27.69 -4.37
N SER A 175 -1.05 -27.91 -4.18
CA SER A 175 -0.50 -28.29 -2.88
C SER A 175 -0.75 -27.22 -1.81
N ALA A 176 -0.59 -25.94 -2.16
CA ALA A 176 -0.87 -24.82 -1.27
C ALA A 176 -2.38 -24.70 -0.96
N LEU A 177 -3.24 -24.84 -1.96
CA LEU A 177 -4.70 -24.80 -1.79
C LEU A 177 -5.23 -26.00 -0.98
N GLU A 178 -4.70 -27.21 -1.18
CA GLU A 178 -5.00 -28.37 -0.34
C GLU A 178 -4.63 -28.11 1.12
N ARG A 179 -3.48 -27.46 1.36
CA ARG A 179 -3.05 -27.12 2.71
C ARG A 179 -3.98 -26.09 3.35
N SER A 180 -4.33 -25.04 2.63
CA SER A 180 -5.31 -24.03 3.06
C SER A 180 -6.66 -24.67 3.39
N TYR A 181 -7.21 -25.48 2.48
CA TYR A 181 -8.51 -26.13 2.64
C TYR A 181 -8.55 -27.10 3.83
N ARG A 182 -7.45 -27.83 4.08
CA ARG A 182 -7.34 -28.72 5.23
C ARG A 182 -7.31 -27.98 6.57
N ILE A 183 -6.73 -26.77 6.60
CA ILE A 183 -6.72 -25.95 7.81
C ILE A 183 -8.11 -25.36 8.05
N GLN A 184 -8.70 -24.75 7.01
CA GLN A 184 -10.05 -24.22 7.06
C GLN A 184 -10.78 -24.48 5.73
N PRO A 185 -11.79 -25.38 5.73
CA PRO A 185 -12.51 -25.75 4.52
C PRO A 185 -13.55 -24.67 4.18
N LEU A 186 -13.09 -23.60 3.53
CA LEU A 186 -13.94 -22.51 3.06
C LEU A 186 -14.35 -22.71 1.60
N ASN A 187 -15.57 -22.27 1.27
CA ASN A 187 -16.16 -22.43 -0.07
C ASN A 187 -15.26 -21.88 -1.17
N TYR A 188 -14.67 -20.69 -1.01
CA TYR A 188 -13.82 -20.11 -2.05
C TYR A 188 -12.50 -20.87 -2.24
N THR A 189 -11.91 -21.41 -1.17
CA THR A 189 -10.71 -22.26 -1.26
C THR A 189 -11.05 -23.60 -1.92
N GLY A 190 -12.16 -24.21 -1.53
CA GLY A 190 -12.66 -25.44 -2.13
C GLY A 190 -12.96 -25.30 -3.62
N LEU A 191 -13.65 -24.22 -4.01
CA LEU A 191 -13.93 -23.92 -5.43
C LEU A 191 -12.65 -23.68 -6.24
N ALA A 192 -11.68 -22.94 -5.68
CA ALA A 192 -10.39 -22.75 -6.33
C ALA A 192 -9.66 -24.08 -6.56
N LEU A 193 -9.65 -24.96 -5.54
CA LEU A 193 -9.04 -26.28 -5.61
C LEU A 193 -9.77 -27.20 -6.60
N ALA A 194 -11.11 -27.23 -6.56
CA ALA A 194 -11.95 -28.00 -7.47
C ALA A 194 -11.74 -27.57 -8.93
N ASN A 195 -11.63 -26.27 -9.20
CA ASN A 195 -11.33 -25.78 -10.55
C ASN A 195 -10.00 -26.34 -11.07
N LEU A 196 -8.93 -26.31 -10.26
CA LEU A 196 -7.64 -26.86 -10.67
C LEU A 196 -7.68 -28.38 -10.85
N TYR A 197 -8.42 -29.10 -9.99
CA TYR A 197 -8.64 -30.53 -10.14
C TYR A 197 -9.42 -30.90 -11.40
N SER A 198 -10.41 -30.10 -11.78
CA SER A 198 -11.17 -30.30 -13.02
C SER A 198 -10.27 -30.25 -14.25
N TYR A 199 -9.41 -29.21 -14.35
CA TYR A 199 -8.44 -29.11 -15.45
C TYR A 199 -7.48 -30.29 -15.52
N GLN A 200 -7.10 -30.86 -14.37
CA GLN A 200 -6.20 -32.02 -14.29
C GLN A 200 -6.92 -33.37 -14.36
N LYS A 201 -8.26 -33.39 -14.46
CA LYS A 201 -9.07 -34.61 -14.32
C LYS A 201 -8.71 -35.40 -13.05
N ASN A 202 -8.42 -34.68 -11.97
CA ASN A 202 -7.99 -35.26 -10.71
C ASN A 202 -9.19 -35.90 -9.99
N PRO A 203 -9.13 -37.18 -9.58
CA PRO A 203 -10.26 -37.88 -8.95
C PRO A 203 -10.68 -37.27 -7.61
N LYS A 204 -9.81 -36.50 -6.95
CA LYS A 204 -10.14 -35.75 -5.73
C LYS A 204 -11.19 -34.66 -5.94
N LEU A 205 -11.52 -34.31 -7.20
CA LEU A 205 -12.52 -33.31 -7.54
C LEU A 205 -13.86 -33.56 -6.85
N LEU A 206 -14.39 -34.79 -6.96
CA LEU A 206 -15.73 -35.13 -6.43
C LEU A 206 -15.76 -34.93 -4.91
N ALA A 207 -14.75 -35.44 -4.21
CA ALA A 207 -14.64 -35.29 -2.76
C ALA A 207 -14.63 -33.82 -2.32
N VAL A 208 -13.91 -32.94 -3.03
CA VAL A 208 -13.90 -31.50 -2.72
C VAL A 208 -15.26 -30.86 -3.01
N CYS A 209 -15.92 -31.22 -4.12
CA CYS A 209 -17.24 -30.70 -4.45
C CYS A 209 -18.31 -31.11 -3.42
N ASP A 210 -18.26 -32.37 -2.96
CA ASP A 210 -19.21 -32.90 -1.97
C ASP A 210 -19.04 -32.25 -0.59
N ASP A 211 -17.81 -31.85 -0.24
CA ASP A 211 -17.50 -31.20 1.05
C ASP A 211 -17.73 -29.67 1.05
N ILE A 212 -17.89 -29.00 -0.09
CA ILE A 212 -18.17 -27.55 -0.13
C ILE A 212 -19.59 -27.34 0.41
N PRO A 213 -19.78 -26.69 1.57
CA PRO A 213 -21.13 -26.49 2.09
C PRO A 213 -21.95 -25.66 1.11
N GLU A 214 -23.02 -26.27 0.60
CA GLU A 214 -24.04 -25.58 -0.18
C GLU A 214 -24.52 -24.37 0.63
N LYS A 215 -24.62 -23.20 -0.01
CA LYS A 215 -25.27 -22.04 0.61
C LYS A 215 -26.69 -22.47 1.02
N ARG A 216 -26.93 -22.63 2.32
CA ARG A 216 -28.28 -22.58 2.89
C ARG A 216 -28.66 -21.14 3.16
#